data_AF-A0A022PF94-F1
#
_entry.id   AF-A0A022PF94-F1
#
_cell.length_a   1.000
_cell.length_b   1.000
_cell.length_c   1.000
_cell.angle_alpha   90.00
_cell.angle_beta   90.00
_cell.angle_gamma   90.00
#
_symmetry.space_group_name_H-M   'P 1'
#
loop_
_entity.id
_entity.type
_entity.pdbx_description
1 polymer ?
#
loop_
_entity_poly.entity_id
_entity_poly.type
_entity_poly.pdbx_seq_one_letter_code
_entity_poly.pdbx_strand_id
1 'polypeptide(L)'
;MQSMTIEQLRAASDAGGVEGVTLKGQGGIFLVQIATRSGAAALLAKARSQEPRRFGNPIAALNVLRDVGITIGQFDASEWNPDEKEETAGNRGRAEAMRKAHQAAAYSEWLAAEIQDAIDDPRPNLSHDEVMAEMDADIAALAAEHKPAKRKRA
;
A
#
# COMPACT_ATOMS: atom_id res chain seq x y z
N MET A 1 -4.28 0.90 33.79
CA MET A 1 -3.33 1.60 32.90
C MET A 1 -4.15 2.56 32.07
N GLN A 2 -3.86 3.87 32.11
CA GLN A 2 -4.66 4.87 31.41
C GLN A 2 -4.34 4.82 29.90
N SER A 3 -5.25 5.27 29.04
CA SER A 3 -4.96 5.47 27.62
C SER A 3 -5.02 6.95 27.29
N MET A 4 -4.19 7.41 26.35
CA MET A 4 -4.24 8.77 25.86
C MET A 4 -4.07 8.82 24.34
N THR A 5 -4.83 9.67 23.67
CA THR A 5 -4.71 9.91 22.23
C THR A 5 -3.49 10.79 21.92
N ILE A 6 -3.14 10.92 20.63
CA ILE A 6 -2.06 11.82 20.19
C ILE A 6 -2.35 13.27 20.62
N GLU A 7 -3.59 13.73 20.48
CA GLU A 7 -3.97 15.09 20.90
C GLU A 7 -3.87 15.29 22.41
N GLN A 8 -4.25 14.29 23.20
CA GLN A 8 -4.10 14.33 24.65
C GLN A 8 -2.63 14.31 25.07
N LEU A 9 -1.80 13.51 24.39
CA LEU A 9 -0.36 13.49 24.63
C LEU A 9 0.28 14.84 24.26
N ARG A 10 -0.13 15.45 23.15
CA ARG A 10 0.31 16.80 22.76
C ARG A 10 -0.05 17.83 23.83
N ALA A 11 -1.31 17.89 24.23
CA ALA A 11 -1.75 18.81 25.28
C ALA A 11 -1.00 18.58 26.62
N ALA A 12 -0.76 17.32 26.99
CA ALA A 12 0.01 16.99 28.19
C ALA A 12 1.49 17.38 28.07
N SER A 13 2.10 17.20 26.89
CA SER A 13 3.48 17.60 26.60
C SER A 13 3.64 19.11 26.66
N ASP A 14 2.74 19.86 26.00
CA ASP A 14 2.75 21.32 25.99
C ASP A 14 2.54 21.91 27.39
N ALA A 15 1.73 21.25 28.22
CA ALA A 15 1.53 21.60 29.63
C ALA A 15 2.66 21.14 30.56
N GLY A 16 3.68 20.44 30.05
CA GLY A 16 4.80 19.91 30.84
C GLY A 16 4.44 18.73 31.77
N GLY A 17 3.27 18.11 31.56
CA GLY A 17 2.76 17.00 32.35
C GLY A 17 3.37 15.64 32.02
N VAL A 18 4.12 15.54 30.92
CA VAL A 18 4.87 14.33 30.55
C VAL A 18 6.22 14.32 31.26
N GLU A 19 6.48 13.26 32.02
CA GLU A 19 7.77 13.01 32.66
C GLU A 19 8.73 12.32 31.71
N GLY A 20 8.23 11.37 30.93
CA GLY A 20 9.03 10.63 29.97
C GLY A 20 8.17 9.72 29.09
N VAL A 21 8.79 9.25 28.01
CA VAL A 21 8.18 8.30 27.09
C VAL A 21 9.13 7.13 26.86
N THR A 22 8.57 5.93 26.88
CA THR A 22 9.28 4.70 26.56
C THR A 22 8.64 4.03 25.35
N LEU A 23 9.42 3.85 24.30
CA LEU A 23 9.05 3.02 23.15
C LEU A 23 9.32 1.56 23.51
N LYS A 24 8.28 0.81 23.86
CA LYS A 24 8.39 -0.60 24.25
C LYS A 24 8.08 -1.51 23.07
N GLY A 25 9.02 -2.37 22.70
CA GLY A 25 8.78 -3.50 21.81
C GLY A 25 8.04 -4.61 22.56
N GLN A 26 7.01 -5.18 21.93
CA GLN A 26 6.23 -6.28 22.47
C GLN A 26 5.86 -7.22 21.32
N GLY A 27 6.48 -8.41 21.28
CA GLY A 27 6.42 -9.30 20.13
C GLY A 27 6.90 -8.57 18.86
N GLY A 28 6.12 -8.65 17.78
CA GLY A 28 6.43 -8.01 16.50
C GLY A 28 6.05 -6.53 16.34
N ILE A 29 5.59 -5.87 17.41
CA ILE A 29 5.09 -4.49 17.38
C ILE A 29 5.75 -3.60 18.43
N PHE A 30 5.54 -2.30 18.29
CA PHE A 30 5.95 -1.29 19.26
C PHE A 30 4.73 -0.56 19.82
N LEU A 31 4.80 -0.27 21.11
CA LEU A 31 3.84 0.53 21.86
C LEU A 31 4.57 1.71 22.51
N VAL A 32 3.84 2.80 22.71
CA VAL A 32 4.37 4.00 23.37
C VAL A 32 3.77 4.06 24.77
N GLN A 33 4.63 3.91 25.78
CA GLN A 33 4.32 4.11 27.19
C GLN A 33 4.69 5.53 27.61
N ILE A 34 3.83 6.15 28.41
CA ILE A 34 3.93 7.56 28.77
C ILE A 34 3.90 7.63 30.29
N ALA A 35 5.01 8.08 30.86
CA ALA A 35 5.09 8.43 32.27
C ALA A 35 4.60 9.88 32.41
N THR A 36 3.57 10.09 33.24
CA THR A 36 3.06 11.42 33.55
C THR A 36 3.52 11.84 34.93
N ARG A 37 3.71 13.15 35.13
CA ARG A 37 4.15 13.72 36.41
C ARG A 37 3.14 13.54 37.56
N SER A 38 1.88 13.19 37.25
CA SER A 38 0.89 12.82 38.25
C SER A 38 1.09 11.39 38.80
N GLY A 39 2.08 10.65 38.29
CA GLY A 39 2.36 9.25 38.64
C GLY A 39 1.50 8.23 37.88
N ALA A 40 0.58 8.68 37.01
CA ALA A 40 -0.22 7.79 36.19
C ALA A 40 0.54 7.37 34.93
N ALA A 41 0.76 6.07 34.74
CA ALA A 41 1.26 5.54 33.47
C ALA A 41 0.13 5.41 32.45
N ALA A 42 0.37 5.90 31.24
CA ALA A 42 -0.56 5.79 30.13
C ALA A 42 0.04 5.13 28.89
N LEU A 43 -0.82 4.54 28.06
CA LEU A 43 -0.46 4.05 26.73
C LEU A 43 -1.01 4.99 25.66
N LEU A 44 -0.22 5.21 24.61
CA LEU A 44 -0.71 5.90 23.42
C LEU A 44 -1.78 5.05 22.75
N ALA A 45 -2.92 5.66 22.45
CA ALA A 45 -4.08 5.01 21.88
C ALA A 45 -4.48 5.58 20.51
N LYS A 46 -5.39 4.88 19.83
CA LYS A 46 -5.99 5.35 18.58
C LYS A 46 -6.90 6.56 18.85
N ALA A 47 -7.09 7.43 17.85
CA ALA A 47 -7.83 8.68 18.04
C ALA A 47 -9.31 8.49 18.45
N ARG A 48 -9.92 7.36 18.07
CA ARG A 48 -11.35 7.05 18.30
C ARG A 48 -11.57 5.79 19.14
N SER A 49 -10.53 5.28 19.81
CA SER A 49 -10.61 4.05 20.61
C SER A 49 -9.61 4.08 21.75
N GLN A 50 -9.93 3.43 22.86
CA GLN A 50 -8.99 3.20 23.97
C GLN A 50 -7.96 2.10 23.64
N GLU A 51 -8.06 1.47 22.47
CA GLU A 51 -7.08 0.51 21.99
C GLU A 51 -5.68 1.14 21.88
N PRO A 52 -4.64 0.46 22.41
CA PRO A 52 -3.26 0.87 22.22
C PRO A 52 -2.92 1.03 20.74
N ARG A 53 -2.26 2.13 20.40
CA ARG A 53 -1.75 2.39 19.06
C ARG A 53 -0.51 1.52 18.84
N ARG A 54 -0.69 0.48 18.04
CA ARG A 54 0.37 -0.46 17.65
C ARG A 54 1.14 0.08 16.45
N PHE A 55 2.47 0.06 16.53
CA PHE A 55 3.35 0.42 15.43
C PHE A 55 4.13 -0.82 14.96
N GLY A 56 4.06 -1.15 13.68
CA GLY A 56 4.87 -2.24 13.11
C GLY A 56 6.31 -1.85 12.78
N ASN A 57 6.66 -0.57 12.94
CA ASN A 57 8.00 -0.01 12.70
C ASN A 57 8.29 1.06 13.77
N PRO A 58 9.44 1.01 14.47
CA PRO A 58 9.77 1.99 15.50
C PRO A 58 9.92 3.41 14.94
N ILE A 59 10.36 3.59 13.70
CA ILE A 59 10.48 4.91 13.05
C ILE A 59 9.12 5.60 12.94
N ALA A 60 8.04 4.85 12.69
CA ALA A 60 6.70 5.42 12.63
C ALA A 60 6.26 5.98 13.99
N ALA A 61 6.64 5.32 15.09
CA ALA A 61 6.38 5.83 16.44
C ALA A 61 7.22 7.08 16.72
N LEU A 62 8.51 7.08 16.34
CA LEU A 62 9.40 8.23 16.52
C LEU A 62 8.91 9.47 15.76
N ASN A 63 8.40 9.32 14.54
CA ASN A 63 7.82 10.44 13.79
C ASN A 63 6.60 11.03 14.51
N VAL A 64 5.70 10.19 15.03
CA VAL A 64 4.55 10.66 15.81
C VAL A 64 5.01 11.40 17.07
N LEU A 65 5.98 10.86 17.81
CA LEU A 65 6.53 11.51 19.00
C LEU A 65 7.18 12.85 18.68
N ARG A 66 7.96 12.93 17.60
CA ARG A 66 8.55 14.17 17.11
C ARG A 66 7.50 15.21 16.75
N ASP A 67 6.45 14.81 16.03
CA ASP A 67 5.36 15.71 15.64
C ASP A 67 4.56 16.23 16.85
N VAL A 68 4.52 15.44 17.93
CA VAL A 68 3.95 15.84 19.23
C VAL A 68 4.86 16.81 19.99
N GLY A 69 6.16 16.84 19.70
CA GLY A 69 7.16 17.65 20.41
C GLY A 69 8.02 16.86 21.40
N ILE A 70 7.89 15.53 21.44
CA ILE A 70 8.69 14.65 22.30
C ILE A 70 9.94 14.23 21.53
N THR A 71 11.07 14.86 21.87
CA THR A 71 12.36 14.67 21.20
C THR A 71 13.31 13.74 21.95
N ILE A 72 13.04 13.47 23.24
CA ILE A 72 13.84 12.61 24.10
C ILE A 72 12.93 11.54 24.71
N GLY A 73 13.40 10.30 24.73
CA GLY A 73 12.70 9.17 25.32
C GLY A 73 13.62 7.97 25.49
N GLN A 74 13.08 6.92 26.07
CA GLN A 74 13.75 5.62 26.23
C GLN A 74 13.18 4.61 25.24
N PHE A 75 13.93 3.54 25.01
CA PHE A 75 13.43 2.36 24.32
C PHE A 75 13.61 1.15 25.21
N ASP A 76 12.63 0.25 25.19
CA ASP A 76 12.69 -1.06 25.84
C ASP A 76 12.48 -2.11 24.76
N ALA A 77 13.54 -2.83 24.43
CA ALA A 77 13.53 -3.90 23.43
C ALA A 77 13.51 -5.30 24.06
N SER A 78 13.32 -5.42 25.38
CA SER A 78 13.45 -6.68 26.11
C SER A 78 12.42 -7.73 25.66
N GLU A 79 11.25 -7.29 25.22
CA GLU A 79 10.16 -8.14 24.71
C GLU A 79 9.98 -8.04 23.19
N TRP A 80 10.94 -7.46 22.46
CA TRP A 80 10.84 -7.35 21.00
C TRP A 80 11.26 -8.63 20.31
N ASN A 81 10.37 -9.20 19.50
CA ASN A 81 10.64 -10.35 18.65
C ASN A 81 10.24 -10.04 17.19
N PRO A 82 11.21 -9.82 16.28
CA PRO A 82 10.92 -9.50 14.88
C PRO A 82 10.22 -10.65 14.14
N ASP A 83 10.39 -11.90 14.57
CA ASP A 83 9.79 -13.08 13.93
C ASP A 83 8.29 -13.20 14.20
N GLU A 84 7.80 -12.58 15.28
CA GLU A 84 6.36 -12.50 15.62
C GLU A 84 5.64 -11.35 14.92
N LYS A 85 6.34 -10.63 14.03
CA LYS A 85 5.72 -9.56 13.24
C LYS A 85 4.72 -10.16 12.28
N GLU A 86 3.43 -10.05 12.63
CA GLU A 86 2.35 -10.26 11.66
C GLU A 86 2.63 -9.36 10.44
N GLU A 87 2.82 -9.99 9.28
CA GLU A 87 2.86 -9.30 8.00
C GLU A 87 1.50 -8.63 7.77
N THR A 88 1.33 -7.46 8.37
CA THR A 88 0.07 -6.73 8.24
C THR A 88 -0.02 -6.29 6.79
N ALA A 89 -0.93 -6.91 6.03
CA ALA A 89 -1.22 -6.61 4.62
C ALA A 89 -1.69 -5.15 4.37
N GLY A 90 -1.73 -4.32 5.41
CA GLY A 90 -2.46 -3.06 5.48
C GLY A 90 -2.00 -1.95 4.53
N ASN A 91 -0.76 -2.01 4.01
CA ASN A 91 -0.25 -0.97 3.09
C ASN A 91 0.04 -1.48 1.67
N ARG A 92 0.60 -2.68 1.51
CA ARG A 92 0.83 -3.28 0.18
C ARG A 92 -0.50 -3.66 -0.51
N GLY A 93 -1.43 -4.27 0.22
CA GLY A 93 -2.72 -4.67 -0.35
C GLY A 93 -3.59 -3.49 -0.79
N ARG A 94 -3.49 -2.33 -0.12
CA ARG A 94 -4.18 -1.11 -0.54
C ARG A 94 -3.57 -0.49 -1.79
N ALA A 95 -2.24 -0.41 -1.87
CA ALA A 95 -1.56 0.12 -3.05
C ALA A 95 -1.79 -0.75 -4.30
N GLU A 96 -1.79 -2.07 -4.13
CA GLU A 96 -2.11 -3.02 -5.19
C GLU A 96 -3.58 -2.93 -5.62
N ALA A 97 -4.52 -2.83 -4.66
CA ALA A 97 -5.93 -2.62 -4.95
C ALA A 97 -6.18 -1.31 -5.71
N MET A 98 -5.53 -0.21 -5.30
CA MET A 98 -5.63 1.08 -5.99
C MET A 98 -5.04 1.00 -7.40
N ARG A 99 -3.86 0.38 -7.57
CA ARG A 99 -3.23 0.20 -8.89
C ARG A 99 -4.14 -0.62 -9.82
N LYS A 100 -4.74 -1.70 -9.31
CA LYS A 100 -5.69 -2.53 -10.06
C LYS A 100 -6.95 -1.76 -10.44
N ALA A 101 -7.48 -0.93 -9.55
CA ALA A 101 -8.64 -0.07 -9.83
C ALA A 101 -8.32 0.97 -10.93
N HIS A 102 -7.15 1.61 -10.88
CA HIS A 102 -6.73 2.55 -11.93
C HIS A 102 -6.51 1.87 -13.28
N GLN A 103 -5.90 0.69 -13.30
CA GLN A 103 -5.73 -0.09 -14.54
C GLN A 103 -7.08 -0.50 -15.15
N ALA A 104 -8.04 -0.91 -14.32
CA ALA A 104 -9.38 -1.27 -14.78
C ALA A 104 -10.14 -0.05 -15.35
N ALA A 105 -10.02 1.11 -14.71
CA ALA A 105 -10.62 2.34 -15.22
C ALA A 105 -10.01 2.77 -16.56
N ALA A 106 -8.67 2.81 -16.65
CA ALA A 106 -7.98 3.15 -17.90
C ALA A 106 -8.32 2.18 -19.04
N TYR A 107 -8.41 0.87 -18.75
CA TYR A 107 -8.83 -0.12 -19.74
C TYR A 107 -10.27 0.09 -20.19
N SER A 108 -11.17 0.43 -19.27
CA SER A 108 -12.59 0.66 -19.58
C SER A 108 -12.78 1.93 -20.41
N GLU A 109 -12.03 3.00 -20.12
CA GLU A 109 -12.04 4.23 -20.90
C GLU A 109 -11.50 4.01 -22.32
N TRP A 110 -10.36 3.32 -22.44
CA TRP A 110 -9.81 2.95 -23.76
C TRP A 110 -10.78 2.06 -24.54
N LEU A 111 -11.35 1.02 -23.92
CA LEU A 111 -12.30 0.13 -24.59
C LEU A 111 -13.57 0.86 -25.03
N ALA A 112 -14.08 1.78 -24.21
CA ALA A 112 -15.25 2.59 -24.57
C ALA A 112 -14.95 3.51 -25.77
N ALA A 113 -13.77 4.12 -25.82
CA ALA A 113 -13.33 4.92 -26.96
C ALA A 113 -13.21 4.04 -28.22
N GLU A 114 -12.60 2.88 -28.12
CA GLU A 114 -12.40 1.99 -29.28
C GLU A 114 -13.71 1.40 -29.81
N ILE A 115 -14.66 1.12 -28.93
CA ILE A 115 -16.02 0.75 -29.33
C ILE A 115 -16.71 1.92 -30.05
N GLN A 116 -16.56 3.14 -29.57
CA GLN A 116 -17.20 4.30 -30.18
C GLN A 116 -16.60 4.60 -31.55
N ASP A 117 -15.27 4.55 -31.69
CA ASP A 117 -14.57 4.71 -32.98
C ASP A 117 -15.01 3.64 -33.99
N ALA A 118 -15.23 2.39 -33.54
CA ALA A 118 -15.76 1.32 -34.40
C ALA A 118 -17.23 1.52 -34.79
N ILE A 119 -18.06 2.12 -33.92
CA ILE A 119 -19.46 2.47 -34.22
C ILE A 119 -19.53 3.64 -35.21
N ASP A 120 -18.65 4.62 -35.06
CA ASP A 120 -18.62 5.84 -35.87
C ASP A 120 -17.91 5.62 -37.23
N ASP A 121 -17.33 4.44 -37.47
CA ASP A 121 -16.69 4.09 -38.74
C ASP A 121 -17.73 4.04 -39.89
N PRO A 122 -17.58 4.87 -40.94
CA PRO A 122 -18.53 4.91 -42.05
C PRO A 122 -18.38 3.73 -43.03
N ARG A 123 -17.36 2.88 -42.88
CA ARG A 123 -17.14 1.73 -43.76
C ARG A 123 -18.25 0.69 -43.60
N PRO A 124 -18.66 0.01 -44.69
CA PRO A 124 -19.64 -1.05 -44.58
C PRO A 124 -19.08 -2.25 -43.81
N ASN A 125 -19.94 -2.94 -43.07
CA ASN A 125 -19.58 -4.19 -42.42
C ASN A 125 -19.18 -5.24 -43.48
N LEU A 126 -18.09 -5.96 -43.21
CA LEU A 126 -17.65 -7.10 -44.01
C LEU A 126 -18.40 -8.37 -43.61
N SER A 127 -18.63 -9.27 -44.56
CA SER A 127 -19.16 -10.59 -44.24
C SER A 127 -18.10 -11.46 -43.56
N HIS A 128 -18.55 -12.46 -42.80
CA HIS A 128 -17.64 -13.38 -42.13
C HIS A 128 -16.69 -14.09 -43.12
N ASP A 129 -17.21 -14.51 -44.28
CA ASP A 129 -16.42 -15.23 -45.29
C ASP A 129 -15.31 -14.35 -45.89
N GLU A 130 -15.59 -13.07 -46.12
CA GLU A 130 -14.60 -12.10 -46.60
C GLU A 130 -13.50 -11.86 -45.57
N VAL A 131 -13.85 -11.69 -44.29
CA VAL A 131 -12.88 -11.50 -43.20
C VAL A 131 -11.97 -12.72 -43.05
N MET A 132 -12.52 -13.93 -43.14
CA MET A 132 -11.73 -15.17 -43.04
C MET A 132 -10.78 -15.33 -44.23
N ALA A 133 -11.22 -14.98 -45.44
CA ALA A 133 -10.36 -15.04 -46.63
C ALA A 133 -9.19 -14.03 -46.56
N GLU A 134 -9.43 -12.82 -46.06
CA GLU A 134 -8.39 -11.81 -45.85
C GLU A 134 -7.39 -12.27 -44.77
N MET A 135 -7.89 -12.78 -43.64
CA MET A 135 -7.06 -13.29 -42.56
C MET A 135 -6.18 -14.48 -43.01
N ASP A 136 -6.71 -15.41 -43.81
CA ASP A 136 -5.94 -16.54 -44.34
C ASP A 136 -4.81 -16.07 -45.28
N ALA A 137 -5.08 -15.03 -46.08
CA ALA A 137 -4.08 -14.42 -46.95
C ALA A 137 -2.95 -13.76 -46.15
N ASP A 138 -3.29 -13.02 -45.09
CA ASP A 138 -2.33 -12.38 -44.19
C ASP A 138 -1.46 -13.40 -43.45
N ILE A 139 -2.06 -14.47 -42.94
CA ILE A 139 -1.35 -15.58 -42.28
C ILE A 139 -0.37 -16.23 -43.26
N ALA A 140 -0.80 -16.49 -44.50
CA ALA A 140 0.05 -17.09 -45.53
C ALA A 140 1.23 -16.17 -45.90
N ALA A 141 1.00 -14.85 -45.97
CA ALA A 141 2.04 -13.86 -46.23
C ALA A 141 3.08 -13.81 -45.10
N LEU A 142 2.63 -13.71 -43.84
CA LEU A 142 3.50 -13.72 -42.67
C LEU A 142 4.33 -15.01 -42.56
N ALA A 143 3.72 -16.16 -42.87
CA ALA A 143 4.41 -17.45 -42.89
C ALA A 143 5.43 -17.57 -44.03
N ALA A 144 5.19 -16.92 -45.18
CA ALA A 144 6.13 -16.87 -46.28
C ALA A 144 7.33 -15.98 -45.97
N GLU A 145 7.13 -14.85 -45.27
CA GLU A 145 8.19 -13.96 -44.79
C GLU A 145 9.07 -14.62 -43.72
N HIS A 146 8.48 -15.45 -42.85
CA HIS A 146 9.21 -16.14 -41.77
C HIS A 146 9.95 -17.43 -42.19
N LYS A 147 10.07 -17.76 -43.49
CA LYS A 147 10.76 -18.98 -43.93
C LYS A 147 12.25 -18.97 -43.51
N PRO A 148 12.71 -19.87 -42.61
CA PRO A 148 14.11 -19.93 -42.24
C PRO A 148 14.97 -20.37 -43.44
N ALA A 149 16.12 -19.71 -43.61
CA ALA A 149 17.06 -19.99 -44.69
C ALA A 149 17.42 -21.49 -44.75
N LYS A 150 17.20 -22.12 -45.91
CA LYS A 150 17.54 -23.53 -46.14
C LYS A 150 19.05 -23.74 -45.89
N ARG A 151 19.42 -24.37 -44.77
CA ARG A 151 20.78 -24.84 -44.54
C ARG A 151 21.13 -25.89 -45.61
N LYS A 152 21.99 -25.53 -46.57
CA LYS A 152 22.65 -26.49 -47.45
C LYS A 152 23.46 -27.46 -46.58
N ARG A 153 23.10 -28.75 -46.61
CA ARG A 153 23.92 -29.81 -46.02
C ARG A 153 25.08 -30.05 -47.00
N ALA A 154 26.30 -29.85 -46.51
CA ALA A 154 27.54 -30.23 -47.19
C ALA A 154 27.75 -31.74 -47.04
#